data_AF-A0A534LMD0-F1
#
_entry.id   AF-A0A534LMD0-F1
#
_cell.length_a   1.000
_cell.length_b   1.000
_cell.length_c   1.000
_cell.angle_alpha   90.00
_cell.angle_beta   90.00
_cell.angle_gamma   90.00
#
_symmetry.space_group_name_H-M   'P 1'
#
loop_
_entity.id
_entity.type
_entity.pdbx_description
1 polymer ?
#
loop_
_entity_poly.entity_id
_entity_poly.type
_entity_poly.pdbx_seq_one_letter_code
_entity_poly.pdbx_strand_id
1 'polypeptide(L)'
;MTRAPASGGRAAASSAFLLEHVAKLLAVDRSKEIAESVGILTSAKKLFVYGVGRSGLAARAFAMRMVQLGIDCYFIGETITPVVSDGDAVLIVSNTGSTMSAI
;
A
#
# COMPACT_ATOMS: atom_id res chain seq x y z
N MET A 1 -0.02 -46.19 -23.22
CA MET A 1 0.65 -45.35 -22.21
C MET A 1 -0.08 -44.02 -22.14
N THR A 2 -1.05 -43.93 -21.24
CA THR A 2 -1.96 -42.79 -21.04
C THR A 2 -1.26 -41.72 -20.20
N ARG A 3 -1.08 -40.53 -20.77
CA ARG A 3 -0.51 -39.37 -20.08
C ARG A 3 -1.51 -38.91 -19.02
N ALA A 4 -1.12 -38.95 -17.75
CA ALA A 4 -1.92 -38.40 -16.66
C ALA A 4 -2.24 -36.91 -16.93
N PRO A 5 -3.44 -36.42 -16.54
CA PRO A 5 -3.78 -35.02 -16.72
C PRO A 5 -2.83 -34.17 -15.86
N ALA A 6 -2.23 -33.14 -16.47
CA ALA A 6 -1.39 -32.19 -15.77
C ALA A 6 -2.26 -31.48 -14.72
N SER A 7 -2.15 -31.89 -13.46
CA SER A 7 -2.66 -31.14 -12.31
C SER A 7 -2.16 -29.71 -12.45
N GLY A 8 -3.07 -28.74 -12.58
CA GLY A 8 -2.74 -27.33 -12.72
C GLY A 8 -1.66 -26.95 -11.71
N GLY A 9 -0.47 -26.59 -12.19
CA GLY A 9 0.72 -26.45 -11.36
C GLY A 9 0.52 -25.42 -10.25
N ARG A 10 1.38 -25.45 -9.21
CA ARG A 10 1.33 -24.53 -8.06
C ARG A 10 1.09 -23.06 -8.45
N ALA A 11 1.65 -22.62 -9.58
CA ALA A 11 1.41 -21.27 -10.13
C ALA A 11 -0.06 -21.00 -10.46
N ALA A 12 -0.78 -21.94 -11.09
CA ALA A 12 -2.19 -21.77 -11.44
C ALA A 12 -3.07 -21.66 -10.18
N ALA A 13 -2.79 -22.45 -9.15
CA ALA A 13 -3.48 -22.37 -7.87
C ALA A 13 -3.22 -21.02 -7.17
N SER A 14 -1.97 -20.55 -7.16
CA SER A 14 -1.62 -19.24 -6.60
C SER A 14 -2.28 -18.08 -7.36
N SER A 15 -2.29 -18.12 -8.70
CA SER A 15 -2.96 -17.11 -9.52
C SER A 15 -4.46 -17.07 -9.28
N ALA A 16 -5.12 -18.23 -9.19
CA ALA A 16 -6.54 -18.31 -8.86
C ALA A 16 -6.81 -17.70 -7.47
N PHE A 17 -6.00 -18.03 -6.47
CA PHE A 17 -6.10 -17.48 -5.12
C PHE A 17 -5.97 -15.95 -5.11
N LEU A 18 -4.98 -15.40 -5.82
CA LEU A 18 -4.76 -13.95 -5.88
C LEU A 18 -5.93 -13.22 -6.57
N LEU A 19 -6.40 -13.74 -7.71
CA LEU A 19 -7.53 -13.15 -8.43
C LEU A 19 -8.80 -13.17 -7.60
N GLU A 20 -9.07 -14.27 -6.88
CA GLU A 20 -10.21 -14.37 -5.98
C GLU A 20 -10.15 -13.32 -4.86
N HIS A 21 -8.99 -13.14 -4.22
CA HIS A 21 -8.84 -12.16 -3.14
C HIS A 21 -8.94 -10.72 -3.65
N VAL A 22 -8.37 -10.41 -4.81
CA VAL A 22 -8.51 -9.10 -5.44
C VAL A 22 -9.98 -8.82 -5.78
N ALA A 23 -10.69 -9.80 -6.35
CA ALA A 23 -12.11 -9.66 -6.65
C ALA A 23 -12.95 -9.41 -5.39
N LYS A 24 -12.69 -10.13 -4.30
CA LYS A 24 -13.34 -9.90 -3.00
C LYS A 24 -13.08 -8.50 -2.46
N LEU A 25 -11.85 -8.00 -2.55
CA LEU A 25 -11.50 -6.64 -2.13
C LEU A 25 -12.23 -5.58 -2.95
N LEU A 26 -12.30 -5.75 -4.28
CA LEU A 26 -12.98 -4.81 -5.18
C LEU A 26 -14.51 -4.85 -5.07
N ALA A 27 -15.09 -5.94 -4.58
CA ALA A 27 -16.53 -6.07 -4.40
C ALA A 27 -17.09 -5.26 -3.21
N VAL A 28 -16.22 -4.80 -2.32
CA VAL A 28 -16.62 -4.05 -1.13
C VAL A 28 -16.53 -2.56 -1.41
N ASP A 29 -17.66 -1.85 -1.28
CA ASP A 29 -17.66 -0.39 -1.41
C ASP A 29 -16.98 0.26 -0.19
N ARG A 30 -15.90 0.99 -0.48
CA ARG A 30 -15.07 1.75 0.47
C ARG A 30 -14.95 3.21 0.03
N SER A 31 -15.79 3.66 -0.90
CA SER A 31 -15.67 4.96 -1.56
C SER A 31 -15.68 6.13 -0.56
N LYS A 32 -16.47 6.03 0.51
CA LYS A 32 -16.51 7.05 1.57
C LYS A 32 -15.19 7.16 2.34
N GLU A 33 -14.66 6.03 2.82
CA GLU A 33 -13.40 5.97 3.58
C GLU A 33 -12.21 6.43 2.71
N ILE A 34 -12.22 6.05 1.43
CA ILE A 34 -11.24 6.49 0.44
C ILE A 34 -11.35 8.00 0.23
N ALA A 35 -12.56 8.55 0.06
CA ALA A 35 -12.76 9.99 -0.12
C ALA A 35 -12.28 10.80 1.10
N GLU A 36 -12.56 10.33 2.31
CA GLU A 36 -12.07 10.94 3.56
C GLU A 36 -10.52 10.90 3.62
N SER A 37 -9.92 9.76 3.28
CA SER A 37 -8.47 9.60 3.22
C SER A 37 -7.84 10.54 2.19
N VAL A 38 -8.42 10.64 0.99
CA VAL A 38 -7.98 11.57 -0.06
C VAL A 38 -8.07 13.02 0.43
N GLY A 39 -9.15 13.38 1.13
CA GLY A 39 -9.30 14.72 1.72
C GLY A 39 -8.16 15.06 2.69
N ILE A 40 -7.83 14.14 3.60
CA ILE A 40 -6.71 14.31 4.54
C ILE A 40 -5.39 14.48 3.78
N LEU A 41 -5.08 13.55 2.87
CA LEU A 41 -3.81 13.51 2.15
C LEU A 41 -3.60 14.73 1.24
N THR A 42 -4.66 15.24 0.61
CA THR A 42 -4.58 16.40 -0.29
C THR A 42 -4.60 17.74 0.41
N SER A 43 -5.11 17.80 1.66
CA SER A 43 -5.05 19.01 2.50
C SER A 43 -3.72 19.21 3.23
N ALA A 44 -2.89 18.16 3.29
CA ALA A 44 -1.63 18.19 4.02
C ALA A 44 -0.57 19.03 3.28
N LYS A 45 0.28 19.73 4.03
CA LYS A 45 1.42 20.46 3.46
C LYS A 45 2.43 19.50 2.83
N LYS A 46 2.74 18.41 3.54
CA LYS A 46 3.57 17.30 3.06
C LYS A 46 2.96 15.97 3.49
N LEU A 47 3.20 14.94 2.69
CA LEU A 47 2.82 13.57 2.97
C LEU A 47 4.05 12.74 3.36
N PHE A 48 4.00 12.09 4.51
CA PHE A 48 5.00 11.13 4.93
C PHE A 48 4.40 9.74 4.91
N VAL A 49 5.08 8.78 4.29
CA VAL A 49 4.62 7.40 4.16
C VAL A 49 5.61 6.49 4.88
N TYR A 50 5.11 5.51 5.62
CA TYR A 50 5.96 4.52 6.28
C TYR A 50 5.37 3.11 6.16
N GLY A 51 6.26 2.12 6.14
CA GLY A 51 5.89 0.70 6.20
C GLY A 51 7.13 -0.18 6.26
N VAL A 52 6.96 -1.42 6.72
CA VAL A 52 8.08 -2.36 6.90
C VAL A 52 7.89 -3.62 6.06
N GLY A 53 9.00 -4.23 5.63
CA GLY A 53 9.02 -5.44 4.82
C GLY A 53 8.28 -5.24 3.49
N ARG A 54 7.39 -6.18 3.14
CA ARG A 54 6.59 -6.12 1.90
C ARG A 54 5.62 -4.94 1.87
N SER A 55 5.04 -4.57 3.02
CA SER A 55 4.21 -3.37 3.14
C SER A 55 5.03 -2.10 2.87
N GLY A 56 6.28 -2.06 3.32
CA GLY A 56 7.21 -0.97 3.01
C GLY A 56 7.53 -0.84 1.52
N LEU A 57 7.62 -1.95 0.78
CA LEU A 57 7.80 -1.91 -0.67
C LEU A 57 6.58 -1.33 -1.39
N ALA A 58 5.37 -1.75 -1.02
CA ALA A 58 4.14 -1.18 -1.55
C ALA A 58 3.99 0.31 -1.21
N ALA A 59 4.31 0.67 0.03
CA ALA A 59 4.30 2.04 0.53
C ALA A 59 5.31 2.94 -0.21
N ARG A 60 6.50 2.44 -0.55
CA ARG A 60 7.46 3.15 -1.41
C ARG A 60 6.92 3.39 -2.82
N ALA A 61 6.35 2.36 -3.44
CA ALA A 61 5.73 2.51 -4.77
C ALA A 61 4.59 3.55 -4.75
N PHE A 62 3.81 3.59 -3.66
CA PHE A 62 2.80 4.62 -3.45
C PHE A 62 3.42 6.02 -3.32
N ALA A 63 4.43 6.20 -2.46
CA ALA A 63 5.12 7.47 -2.29
C ALA A 63 5.72 8.00 -3.61
N MET A 64 6.35 7.12 -4.40
CA MET A 64 6.85 7.46 -5.74
C MET A 64 5.73 7.98 -6.65
N ARG A 65 4.55 7.36 -6.59
CA ARG A 65 3.41 7.81 -7.39
C ARG A 65 2.89 9.17 -6.93
N MET A 66 2.88 9.44 -5.63
CA MET A 66 2.48 10.75 -5.10
C MET A 66 3.42 11.86 -5.60
N VAL A 67 4.74 11.63 -5.57
CA VAL A 67 5.73 12.56 -6.15
C VAL A 67 5.48 12.80 -7.64
N GLN A 68 5.20 11.75 -8.42
CA GLN A 68 4.86 11.88 -9.85
C GLN A 68 3.59 12.68 -10.12
N LEU A 69 2.67 12.75 -9.15
CA LEU A 69 1.44 13.56 -9.22
C LEU A 69 1.66 15.00 -8.73
N GLY A 70 2.89 15.37 -8.34
CA GLY A 70 3.22 16.70 -7.84
C GLY A 70 2.92 16.90 -6.36
N ILE A 71 2.71 15.82 -5.59
CA ILE A 71 2.50 15.87 -4.15
C ILE A 71 3.87 15.77 -3.46
N ASP A 72 4.15 16.69 -2.53
CA ASP A 72 5.35 16.65 -1.69
C ASP A 72 5.27 15.46 -0.73
N CYS A 73 5.87 14.34 -1.14
CA CYS A 73 5.77 13.06 -0.46
C CYS A 73 7.15 12.46 -0.14
N TYR A 74 7.30 11.95 1.07
CA TYR A 74 8.56 11.36 1.57
C TYR A 74 8.31 9.98 2.19
N PHE A 75 9.27 9.07 2.07
CA PHE A 75 9.24 7.80 2.77
C PHE A 75 10.09 7.87 4.04
N ILE A 76 9.48 7.63 5.20
CA ILE A 76 10.18 7.75 6.49
C ILE A 76 11.31 6.71 6.59
N GLY A 77 12.50 7.20 6.94
CA GLY A 77 13.73 6.41 7.04
C GLY A 77 14.69 6.58 5.86
N GLU A 78 14.32 7.31 4.81
CA GLU A 78 15.24 7.68 3.72
C GLU A 78 16.07 8.92 4.08
N THR A 79 17.27 9.04 3.52
CA THR A 79 18.27 10.08 3.87
C THR A 79 17.78 11.52 3.72
N ILE A 80 16.91 11.77 2.73
CA ILE A 80 16.43 13.13 2.40
C ILE A 80 15.14 13.50 3.13
N THR A 81 14.64 12.65 4.03
CA THR A 81 13.35 12.88 4.70
C THR A 81 13.46 14.07 5.66
N PRO A 82 12.69 15.16 5.45
CA PRO A 82 12.68 16.29 6.37
C PRO A 82 11.94 15.95 7.66
N VAL A 83 12.02 16.84 8.66
CA VAL A 83 11.28 16.69 9.91
C VAL A 83 9.79 16.93 9.68
N VAL A 84 8.94 16.04 10.22
CA VAL A 84 7.48 16.18 10.21
C VAL A 84 7.07 17.39 11.04
N SER A 85 6.18 18.22 10.51
CA SER A 85 5.76 19.48 11.12
C SER A 85 4.23 19.62 11.15
N ASP A 86 3.74 20.63 11.85
CA ASP A 86 2.30 20.90 11.96
C ASP A 86 1.66 21.18 10.59
N GLY A 87 0.59 20.44 10.32
CA GLY A 87 -0.15 20.47 9.04
C GLY A 87 0.36 19.47 8.00
N ASP A 88 1.37 18.65 8.33
CA ASP A 88 1.74 17.48 7.53
C ASP A 88 0.83 16.27 7.85
N ALA A 89 0.82 15.28 6.96
CA ALA A 89 0.11 14.01 7.17
C ALA A 89 1.07 12.82 7.15
N VAL A 90 0.76 11.80 7.95
CA VAL A 90 1.52 10.54 8.00
C VAL A 90 0.62 9.36 7.64
N LEU A 91 0.99 8.60 6.62
CA LEU A 91 0.34 7.36 6.20
C LEU A 91 1.20 6.15 6.58
N ILE A 92 0.68 5.34 7.50
CA ILE A 92 1.36 4.14 8.00
C ILE A 92 0.72 2.90 7.38
N VAL A 93 1.50 2.12 6.65
CA VAL A 93 1.05 0.90 5.98
C VAL A 93 1.47 -0.32 6.82
N SER A 94 0.54 -0.82 7.62
CA SER A 94 0.71 -2.02 8.47
C SER A 94 -0.40 -3.02 8.24
N ASN A 95 -0.06 -4.31 8.12
CA ASN A 95 -1.05 -5.38 8.01
C ASN A 95 -1.73 -5.69 9.36
N THR A 96 -0.95 -5.69 10.44
CA THR A 96 -1.45 -6.08 11.77
C THR A 96 -1.95 -4.89 12.61
N GLY A 97 -1.58 -3.66 12.23
CA GLY A 97 -1.86 -2.48 13.07
C GLY A 97 -1.07 -2.47 14.38
N SER A 98 -0.05 -3.33 14.53
CA SER A 98 0.78 -3.41 15.75
C SER A 98 2.24 -3.68 15.40
N THR A 99 2.69 -3.22 14.23
CA THR A 99 4.09 -3.37 13.83
C THR A 99 4.92 -2.39 14.66
N MET A 100 5.69 -2.89 15.65
CA MET A 100 6.42 -2.07 16.63
C MET A 100 7.32 -0.96 16.04
N SER A 101 7.81 -1.13 14.81
CA SER A 101 8.62 -0.10 14.15
C SER A 101 7.78 0.98 13.45
N ALA A 102 6.47 0.77 13.32
CA ALA A 102 5.52 1.62 12.61
C ALA A 102 4.45 2.22 13.53
N ILE A 103 4.07 1.54 14.62
CA ILE A 103 2.99 1.88 15.55
C ILE A 103 3.48 1.62 16.97
#